data_AF-A0A7Y5DMI6-F1
#
_entry.id   AF-A0A7Y5DMI6-F1
#
_cell.length_a   1.000
_cell.length_b   1.000
_cell.length_c   1.000
_cell.angle_alpha   90.00
_cell.angle_beta   90.00
_cell.angle_gamma   90.00
#
_symmetry.space_group_name_H-M   'P 1'
#
loop_
_entity.id
_entity.type
_entity.pdbx_description
1 polymer ?
#
loop_
_entity_poly.entity_id
_entity_poly.type
_entity_poly.pdbx_seq_one_letter_code
_entity_poly.pdbx_strand_id
1 'polypeptide(L)'
;MIHRARALREGARLHKQRRQVTLADGTVCDVPLVCPHLGLPLNCEPDSDNVMTCPWHGYRFDAQTGQCVTGQIKGWINRPVGNKA
;
A
#
# COMPACT_ATOMS: atom_id res chain seq x y z
N MET A 1 12.21 1.39 21.99
CA MET A 1 11.50 1.29 20.69
C MET A 1 12.40 0.68 19.60
N ILE A 2 12.89 -0.54 19.78
CA ILE A 2 13.83 -1.19 18.84
C ILE A 2 13.14 -1.53 17.50
N HIS A 3 11.85 -1.85 17.54
CA HIS A 3 11.06 -2.24 16.36
C HIS A 3 10.95 -1.13 15.31
N ARG A 4 10.80 0.14 15.73
CA ARG A 4 10.65 1.28 14.81
C ARG A 4 11.94 1.60 14.06
N ALA A 5 13.10 1.55 14.73
CA ALA A 5 14.38 1.80 14.09
C ALA A 5 14.71 0.75 13.02
N ARG A 6 14.41 -0.53 13.28
CA ARG A 6 14.53 -1.60 12.27
C ARG A 6 13.61 -1.35 11.08
N ALA A 7 12.35 -1.03 11.34
CA ALA A 7 11.36 -0.80 10.29
C ALA A 7 11.68 0.43 9.43
N LEU A 8 12.27 1.48 9.98
CA LEU A 8 12.75 2.62 9.18
C LEU A 8 13.86 2.22 8.22
N ARG A 9 14.84 1.43 8.69
CA ARG A 9 15.92 0.91 7.82
C ARG A 9 15.38 -0.02 6.73
N GLU A 10 14.44 -0.88 7.10
CA GLU A 10 13.78 -1.77 6.14
C GLU A 10 12.96 -0.98 5.12
N GLY A 11 12.18 -0.01 5.57
CA GLY A 11 11.41 0.90 4.73
C GLY A 11 12.28 1.65 3.73
N ALA A 12 13.44 2.17 4.16
CA ALA A 12 14.40 2.80 3.26
C ALA A 12 14.92 1.85 2.17
N ARG A 13 15.13 0.56 2.48
CA ARG A 13 15.56 -0.46 1.51
C ARG A 13 14.44 -0.83 0.52
N LEU A 14 13.20 -0.87 0.99
CA LEU A 14 12.01 -1.19 0.19
C LEU A 14 11.46 0.03 -0.56
N HIS A 15 11.99 1.22 -0.30
CA HIS A 15 11.54 2.45 -0.93
C HIS A 15 11.60 2.32 -2.46
N LYS A 16 10.52 2.71 -3.15
CA LYS A 16 10.27 2.54 -4.60
C LYS A 16 10.01 1.11 -5.08
N GLN A 17 10.13 0.09 -4.23
CA GLN A 17 9.73 -1.27 -4.59
C GLN A 17 8.20 -1.41 -4.51
N ARG A 18 7.67 -2.29 -5.36
CA ARG A 18 6.24 -2.61 -5.43
C ARG A 18 6.06 -4.13 -5.44
N ARG A 19 4.88 -4.59 -5.02
CA ARG A 19 4.44 -5.99 -5.16
C ARG A 19 3.06 -6.05 -5.77
N GLN A 20 2.72 -7.21 -6.32
CA GLN A 20 1.36 -7.49 -6.77
C GLN A 20 0.51 -7.97 -5.60
N VAL A 21 -0.74 -7.51 -5.57
CA VAL A 21 -1.82 -8.02 -4.72
C VAL A 21 -3.01 -8.38 -5.59
N THR A 22 -3.78 -9.38 -5.16
CA THR A 22 -5.01 -9.80 -5.83
C THR A 22 -6.20 -9.28 -5.03
N LEU A 23 -7.07 -8.54 -5.68
CA LEU A 23 -8.32 -8.01 -5.13
C LEU A 23 -9.39 -9.10 -5.05
N ALA A 24 -10.49 -8.83 -4.33
CA ALA A 24 -11.57 -9.80 -4.16
C ALA A 24 -12.25 -10.22 -5.48
N ASP A 25 -12.23 -9.35 -6.49
CA ASP A 25 -12.74 -9.61 -7.84
C ASP A 25 -11.74 -10.34 -8.76
N GLY A 26 -10.56 -10.68 -8.25
CA GLY A 26 -9.46 -11.29 -9.02
C GLY A 26 -8.56 -10.31 -9.75
N THR A 27 -8.85 -9.00 -9.71
CA THR A 27 -8.00 -7.97 -10.31
C THR A 27 -6.63 -7.97 -9.63
N VAL A 28 -5.55 -7.91 -10.42
CA VAL A 28 -4.19 -7.81 -9.89
C VAL A 28 -3.73 -6.36 -9.95
N CYS A 29 -3.23 -5.85 -8.82
CA CYS A 29 -2.76 -4.47 -8.67
C CYS A 29 -1.32 -4.43 -8.16
N ASP A 30 -0.50 -3.54 -8.71
CA ASP A 30 0.82 -3.25 -8.16
C ASP A 30 0.69 -2.21 -7.03
N VAL A 31 1.20 -2.51 -5.85
CA VAL A 31 1.13 -1.65 -4.65
C VAL A 31 2.53 -1.43 -4.07
N PRO A 32 2.81 -0.27 -3.44
CA PRO A 32 4.12 -0.03 -2.84
C PRO A 32 4.37 -0.94 -1.64
N LEU A 33 5.64 -1.29 -1.42
CA LEU A 33 6.05 -2.03 -0.22
C LEU A 33 6.19 -1.15 1.03
N VAL A 34 5.99 0.16 0.89
CA VAL A 34 6.11 1.13 1.96
C VAL A 34 4.91 2.06 2.01
N CYS A 35 4.49 2.41 3.22
CA CYS A 35 3.39 3.35 3.43
C CYS A 35 3.84 4.77 3.02
N PRO A 36 3.09 5.47 2.15
CA PRO A 36 3.42 6.82 1.71
C PRO A 36 3.56 7.86 2.85
N HIS A 37 3.03 7.57 4.03
CA HIS A 37 3.09 8.46 5.19
C HIS A 37 4.53 8.68 5.67
N LEU A 38 5.19 7.60 6.14
CA LEU A 38 6.50 7.66 6.79
C LEU A 38 7.47 6.61 6.24
N GLY A 39 7.14 5.98 5.11
CA GLY A 39 8.01 5.02 4.44
C GLY A 39 8.24 3.71 5.18
N LEU A 40 7.45 3.40 6.21
CA LEU A 40 7.54 2.12 6.93
C LEU A 40 6.91 0.99 6.09
N PRO A 41 7.35 -0.28 6.28
CA PRO A 41 6.85 -1.42 5.51
C PRO A 41 5.32 -1.53 5.52
N LEU A 42 4.72 -1.67 4.34
CA LEU A 42 3.28 -1.85 4.14
C LEU A 42 2.98 -3.34 3.92
N ASN A 43 3.18 -4.14 4.97
CA ASN A 43 3.03 -5.59 4.92
C ASN A 43 1.61 -6.02 5.30
N CYS A 44 0.62 -5.56 4.53
CA CYS A 44 -0.78 -5.94 4.68
C CYS A 44 -1.39 -6.27 3.32
N GLU A 45 -2.37 -7.17 3.31
CA GLU A 45 -3.16 -7.47 2.11
C GLU A 45 -4.42 -6.59 2.06
N PRO A 46 -4.98 -6.34 0.86
CA PRO A 46 -6.27 -5.67 0.74
C PRO A 46 -7.38 -6.52 1.37
N ASP A 47 -8.37 -5.85 1.97
CA ASP A 47 -9.60 -6.49 2.45
C ASP A 47 -10.64 -6.69 1.33
N SER A 48 -11.85 -7.12 1.68
CA SER A 48 -12.95 -7.35 0.73
C SER A 48 -13.39 -6.08 -0.01
N ASP A 49 -13.08 -4.89 0.53
CA ASP A 49 -13.38 -3.59 -0.06
C ASP A 49 -12.15 -3.02 -0.80
N ASN A 50 -11.14 -3.85 -1.07
CA ASN A 50 -9.86 -3.48 -1.68
C ASN A 50 -9.00 -2.54 -0.84
N VAL A 51 -9.26 -2.43 0.46
CA VAL A 51 -8.55 -1.48 1.32
C VAL A 51 -7.36 -2.13 2.02
N MET A 52 -6.18 -1.53 1.84
CA MET A 52 -4.96 -1.87 2.57
C MET A 52 -4.83 -0.98 3.81
N THR A 53 -4.77 -1.58 5.00
CA THR A 53 -4.59 -0.86 6.27
C THR A 53 -3.15 -0.96 6.76
N CYS A 54 -2.45 0.17 6.84
CA CYS A 54 -1.08 0.23 7.31
C CYS A 54 -0.97 -0.19 8.80
N PRO A 55 -0.16 -1.20 9.14
CA PRO A 55 -0.10 -1.75 10.49
C PRO A 55 0.58 -0.82 11.51
N TRP A 56 1.20 0.27 11.05
CA TRP A 56 1.94 1.19 11.91
C TRP A 56 1.07 2.29 12.52
N HIS A 57 0.23 2.93 11.69
CA HIS A 57 -0.53 4.12 12.10
C HIS A 57 -1.98 4.12 11.58
N GLY A 58 -2.45 3.00 11.01
CA GLY A 58 -3.84 2.84 10.59
C GLY A 58 -4.24 3.60 9.32
N TYR A 59 -3.29 4.16 8.56
CA TYR A 59 -3.61 4.76 7.27
C TYR A 59 -4.19 3.71 6.32
N ARG A 60 -5.28 4.07 5.64
CA ARG A 60 -6.03 3.19 4.74
C ARG A 60 -5.89 3.67 3.31
N PHE A 61 -5.63 2.74 2.39
CA PHE A 61 -5.46 3.04 0.98
C PHE A 61 -6.28 2.06 0.16
N ASP A 62 -6.96 2.58 -0.86
CA ASP A 62 -7.60 1.75 -1.87
C ASP A 62 -6.50 1.14 -2.75
N ALA A 63 -6.41 -0.20 -2.79
CA ALA A 63 -5.35 -0.92 -3.48
C ALA A 63 -5.47 -0.81 -5.01
N GLN A 64 -6.68 -0.56 -5.52
CA GLN A 64 -6.96 -0.49 -6.95
C GLN A 64 -6.50 0.84 -7.54
N THR A 65 -6.91 1.94 -6.91
CA THR A 65 -6.65 3.32 -7.33
C THR A 65 -5.36 3.88 -6.74
N GLY A 66 -4.96 3.39 -5.56
CA GLY A 66 -3.88 3.91 -4.76
C GLY A 66 -4.25 5.10 -3.90
N GLN A 67 -5.50 5.55 -3.88
CA GLN A 67 -5.92 6.73 -3.10
C GLN A 67 -5.92 6.47 -1.60
N CYS A 68 -5.63 7.52 -0.82
CA CYS A 68 -5.70 7.48 0.64
C CYS A 68 -7.15 7.68 1.09
N VAL A 69 -7.76 6.64 1.65
CA VAL A 69 -9.16 6.63 2.11
C VAL A 69 -9.34 7.51 3.34
N THR A 70 -8.30 7.68 4.17
CA THR A 70 -8.37 8.57 5.35
C THR A 70 -8.21 10.04 4.99
N GLY A 71 -7.82 10.37 3.75
CA GLY A 71 -7.72 11.74 3.23
C GLY A 71 -6.61 12.61 3.82
N GLN A 72 -5.77 12.08 4.72
CA GLN A 72 -4.77 12.90 5.44
C GLN A 72 -3.43 13.05 4.69
N ILE A 73 -3.16 12.20 3.69
CA ILE A 73 -1.94 12.24 2.87
C ILE A 73 -2.25 11.82 1.44
N LYS A 74 -1.31 12.06 0.52
CA LYS A 74 -1.34 11.44 -0.81
C LYS A 74 -1.06 9.94 -0.72
N GLY A 75 -1.79 9.16 -1.50
CA GLY A 75 -1.51 7.75 -1.70
C GLY A 75 -0.47 7.53 -2.82
N TRP A 76 -0.65 6.48 -3.62
CA TRP A 76 0.14 6.22 -4.83
C TRP A 76 -0.74 6.29 -6.07
N ILE A 77 -0.10 6.20 -7.24
CA ILE A 77 -0.79 6.17 -8.53
C ILE A 77 -0.77 4.73 -9.02
N ASN A 78 -1.93 4.16 -9.25
CA ASN A 78 -2.07 3.00 -10.10
C ASN A 78 -2.52 3.44 -11.49
N ARG A 79 -1.85 2.92 -12.52
CA ARG A 79 -2.31 3.11 -13.89
C ARG A 79 -3.61 2.29 -14.01
N PRO A 80 -4.70 2.85 -14.58
CA PRO A 80 -5.92 2.08 -14.77
C PRO A 80 -5.58 0.78 -15.49
N VAL A 81 -5.99 -0.35 -14.91
CA VAL A 81 -6.00 -1.62 -15.63
C VAL A 81 -7.04 -1.41 -16.72
N GLY A 82 -6.59 -1.05 -17.93
CA GLY A 82 -7.49 -0.93 -19.07
C GLY A 82 -8.28 -2.23 -19.16
N ASN A 83 -9.61 -2.12 -19.17
CA ASN A 83 -10.53 -3.24 -19.36
C ASN A 83 -9.92 -4.17 -20.40
N LYS A 84 -9.48 -5.36 -19.99
CA LYS A 84 -9.31 -6.42 -20.95
C LYS A 84 -10.74 -6.75 -21.39
N ALA A 85 -11.01 -6.47 -22.65
CA ALA A 85 -12.26 -6.76 -23.33
C ALA A 85 -12.74 -8.19 -23.08
#